data_AF-A0A522D3Y6-F1
#
_entry.id   AF-A0A522D3Y6-F1
#
_cell.length_a   1.000
_cell.length_b   1.000
_cell.length_c   1.000
_cell.angle_alpha   90.00
_cell.angle_beta   90.00
_cell.angle_gamma   90.00
#
_symmetry.space_group_name_H-M   'P 1'
#
loop_
_entity.id
_entity.type
_entity.pdbx_description
1 polymer ?
#
loop_
_entity_poly.entity_id
_entity_poly.type
_entity_poly.pdbx_seq_one_letter_code
_entity_poly.pdbx_strand_id
1 'polypeptide(L)' 'MNKEIVELAMRRAIQLLNPPGCAKHVQYCFTANEVAGLYLQKSGVGKGIWFCLKDGRVYDAYGRLSENDPTKYNA' A
#
# COMPACT_ATOMS: atom_id res chain seq x y z
N MET A 1 -16.25 9.13 -4.83
CA MET A 1 -15.26 8.74 -3.79
C MET A 1 -14.49 9.98 -3.41
N ASN A 2 -14.63 10.47 -2.18
CA ASN A 2 -13.98 11.71 -1.74
C ASN A 2 -12.48 11.45 -1.52
N LYS A 3 -11.62 12.21 -2.21
CA LYS A 3 -10.16 12.07 -2.14
C LYS A 3 -9.62 12.17 -0.70
N GLU A 4 -10.26 12.98 0.14
CA GLU A 4 -9.91 13.14 1.56
C GLU A 4 -10.13 11.86 2.39
N ILE A 5 -11.17 11.09 2.09
CA ILE A 5 -11.44 9.82 2.79
C ILE A 5 -10.38 8.78 2.43
N VAL A 6 -9.97 8.75 1.15
CA VAL A 6 -8.92 7.86 0.66
C VAL A 6 -7.58 8.22 1.29
N GLU A 7 -7.24 9.50 1.33
CA GLU A 7 -5.99 9.96 1.93
C GLU A 7 -5.96 9.69 3.44
N LEU A 8 -7.05 9.94 4.16
CA LEU A 8 -7.17 9.64 5.58
C LEU A 8 -7.04 8.14 5.87
N ALA A 9 -7.67 7.29 5.04
CA ALA A 9 -7.58 5.84 5.14
C ALA A 9 -6.14 5.35 4.90
N MET A 10 -5.45 5.90 3.89
CA MET A 10 -4.04 5.60 3.61
C MET A 10 -3.12 6.01 4.76
N ARG A 11 -3.26 7.23 5.28
CA ARG A 11 -2.48 7.72 6.43
C ARG A 11 -2.66 6.83 7.65
N ARG A 12 -3.88 6.41 7.95
CA ARG A 12 -4.18 5.48 9.05
C ARG A 12 -3.62 4.07 8.79
N ALA A 13 -3.72 3.56 7.57
CA ALA A 13 -3.18 2.24 7.23
C ALA A 13 -1.65 2.20 7.41
N ILE A 14 -0.93 3.23 6.96
CA ILE A 14 0.52 3.35 7.14
C ILE A 14 0.89 3.42 8.64
N GLN A 15 0.11 4.16 9.44
CA GLN A 15 0.32 4.22 10.90
C GLN A 15 0.03 2.89 11.60
N LEU A 16 -1.01 2.16 11.19
CA LEU A 16 -1.34 0.85 11.76
C LEU A 16 -0.30 -0.22 11.42
N LEU A 17 0.32 -0.12 10.24
CA LEU A 17 1.45 -0.98 9.84
C LEU A 17 2.76 -0.60 10.54
N ASN A 18 2.86 0.61 11.10
CA ASN A 18 4.01 1.11 11.86
C ASN A 18 3.59 1.56 13.28
N PRO A 19 3.14 0.64 14.15
CA PRO A 19 2.72 1.01 15.50
C PRO A 19 3.93 1.52 16.32
N PRO A 20 3.79 2.64 17.06
CA PRO A 20 4.84 3.13 17.94
C PRO A 20 5.13 2.08 19.02
N GLY A 21 6.29 1.43 18.93
CA GLY A 21 6.72 0.36 19.85
C GLY A 21 7.07 -0.98 19.21
N CYS A 22 6.76 -1.20 17.92
CA CYS A 22 7.21 -2.40 17.21
C CYS A 22 8.47 -2.08 16.39
N ALA A 23 9.59 -2.73 16.72
CA ALA A 23 10.97 -2.37 16.32
C ALA A 23 11.34 -2.56 14.83
N LYS A 24 10.37 -2.50 13.91
CA LYS A 24 10.66 -2.38 12.48
C LYS A 24 9.77 -1.28 11.92
N HIS A 25 10.27 -0.05 11.94
CA HIS A 25 9.77 0.95 11.00
C HIS A 25 9.92 0.33 9.61
N VAL A 26 8.81 -0.05 9.00
CA VAL A 26 8.78 -0.32 7.57
C VAL A 26 9.04 1.04 6.93
N GLN A 27 10.31 1.30 6.61
CA GLN A 27 10.70 2.43 5.80
C GLN A 27 10.25 2.12 4.38
N TYR A 28 9.07 2.62 4.06
CA TYR A 28 8.61 2.68 2.68
C TYR A 28 9.53 3.65 1.93
N CYS A 29 10.04 3.23 0.77
CA CYS A 29 10.81 4.10 -0.11
C CYS A 29 9.91 5.07 -0.92
N PHE A 30 8.70 5.34 -0.43
CA PHE A 30 7.70 6.20 -1.05
C PHE A 30 6.91 6.93 0.03
N THR A 31 6.37 8.09 -0.33
CA THR A 31 5.53 8.92 0.51
C THR A 31 4.04 8.63 0.28
N ALA A 32 3.18 8.97 1.24
CA ALA A 32 1.74 8.80 1.09
C ALA A 32 1.16 9.56 -0.13
N ASN A 33 1.77 10.68 -0.53
CA ASN A 33 1.35 11.46 -1.70
C ASN A 33 1.70 10.76 -3.03
N GLU A 34 2.62 9.80 -3.03
CA GLU A 34 2.95 9.03 -4.24
C GLU A 34 1.98 7.87 -4.46
N VAL A 35 1.17 7.50 -3.45
CA VAL A 35 0.19 6.42 -3.56
C VAL A 35 -1.01 6.89 -4.38
N ALA A 36 -1.30 6.18 -5.48
CA ALA A 36 -2.47 6.37 -6.31
C ALA A 36 -3.67 5.51 -5.85
N GLY A 37 -3.39 4.34 -5.27
CA GLY A 37 -4.41 3.38 -4.88
C GLY A 37 -3.89 2.25 -4.00
N LEU A 38 -4.80 1.36 -3.63
CA LEU A 38 -4.55 0.23 -2.74
C LEU A 38 -5.22 -0.99 -3.35
N TYR A 39 -4.54 -2.14 -3.35
CA TYR A 39 -5.15 -3.43 -3.62
C TYR A 39 -5.25 -4.23 -2.35
N LEU A 40 -6.39 -4.90 -2.16
CA LEU A 40 -6.66 -5.71 -0.96
C LEU A 40 -6.49 -7.22 -1.19
N GLN A 41 -6.22 -7.60 -2.44
CA GLN A 41 -6.10 -8.98 -2.87
C GLN A 41 -5.15 -9.09 -4.06
N LYS A 42 -4.32 -10.12 -4.05
CA LYS A 42 -3.45 -10.50 -5.16
C LYS A 42 -3.73 -11.96 -5.55
N SER A 43 -3.96 -12.21 -6.83
CA SER A 43 -4.14 -13.55 -7.39
C SER A 43 -2.91 -14.43 -7.09
N GLY A 44 -3.15 -15.66 -6.65
CA GLY A 44 -2.10 -16.60 -6.24
C GLY A 44 -1.47 -16.35 -4.86
N VAL A 45 -1.72 -15.21 -4.22
CA VAL A 45 -1.24 -14.91 -2.85
C VAL A 45 -2.38 -14.83 -1.84
N GLY A 46 -3.53 -14.26 -2.24
CA GLY A 46 -4.69 -14.09 -1.37
C GLY A 46 -4.86 -12.65 -0.89
N LYS A 47 -5.44 -12.49 0.31
CA LYS A 47 -5.73 -11.18 0.92
C LYS A 47 -4.45 -10.53 1.46
N GLY A 48 -4.34 -9.22 1.31
CA GLY A 48 -3.19 -8.45 1.78
C GLY A 48 -3.37 -6.96 1.49
N ILE A 49 -2.31 -6.17 1.64
CA ILE A 49 -2.31 -4.76 1.24
C ILE A 49 -1.14 -4.56 0.27
N TRP A 50 -1.45 -3.99 -0.88
CA TRP A 50 -0.46 -3.52 -1.83
C TRP A 50 -0.73 -2.06 -2.19
N PHE A 51 0.29 -1.23 -2.04
CA PHE A 51 0.28 0.18 -2.37
C PHE A 51 0.64 0.34 -3.85
N CYS A 52 -0.29 0.89 -4.64
CA CYS A 52 -0.05 1.25 -6.02
C CYS A 52 0.36 2.73 -6.07
N LEU A 53 1.55 3.01 -6.58
CA LEU A 53 2.07 4.36 -6.74
C LEU A 53 1.59 4.98 -8.07
N LYS A 54 1.61 6.32 -8.14
CA LYS A 54 1.23 7.11 -9.32
C LYS A 54 2.10 6.82 -10.55
N ASP A 55 3.31 6.31 -10.34
CA ASP A 55 4.22 5.91 -11.42
C ASP A 55 4.04 4.44 -11.86
N GLY A 56 3.05 3.75 -11.29
CA GLY A 56 2.73 2.36 -11.58
C GLY A 56 3.44 1.35 -10.69
N ARG A 57 4.46 1.72 -9.88
CA ARG A 57 5.09 0.74 -8.99
C ARG A 57 4.12 0.23 -7.93
N VAL A 58 4.18 -1.05 -7.61
CA VAL A 58 3.37 -1.67 -6.57
C VAL A 58 4.27 -2.16 -5.44
N TYR A 59 3.96 -1.80 -4.20
CA TYR A 59 4.69 -2.22 -3.01
C TYR A 59 3.78 -3.00 -2.06
N ASP A 60 4.29 -4.03 -1.41
CA ASP A 60 3.53 -4.74 -0.37
C ASP A 60 3.47 -3.96 0.96
N ALA A 61 2.70 -4.50 1.91
CA ALA A 61 2.57 -3.98 3.28
C ALA A 61 3.90 -3.91 4.07
N TYR A 62 5.00 -4.45 3.54
CA TYR A 62 6.33 -4.44 4.14
C TYR A 62 7.30 -3.56 3.35
N GLY A 63 6.80 -2.75 2.42
CA GLY A 63 7.61 -1.83 1.63
C GLY A 63 8.50 -2.52 0.59
N ARG A 64 8.20 -3.79 0.25
CA ARG A 64 8.92 -4.52 -0.79
C ARG A 64 8.23 -4.33 -2.13
N LEU A 65 9.03 -4.15 -3.18
CA LEU A 65 8.51 -4.05 -4.53
C LEU A 65 7.81 -5.37 -4.90
N SER A 66 6.57 -5.26 -5.35
CA SER A 66 5.78 -6.37 -5.88
C SER A 66 5.69 -6.29 -7.39
N GLU A 67 5.11 -7.32 -8.00
CA GLU A 67 4.88 -7.33 -9.45
C GLU A 67 4.00 -6.16 -9.88
N ASN A 68 4.41 -5.48 -10.94
CA ASN A 68 3.69 -4.37 -11.55
C ASN A 68 2.68 -4.85 -12.62
N ASP A 69 2.07 -6.02 -12.41
CA ASP A 69 1.01 -6.51 -13.30
C ASP A 69 -0.35 -6.22 -12.65
N PRO A 70 -1.09 -5.19 -13.10
CA PRO A 70 -2.36 -4.81 -12.49
C PRO A 70 -3.45 -5.90 -12.62
N THR A 71 -3.34 -6.83 -13.58
CA THR A 71 -4.32 -7.93 -13.74
C THR A 71 -4.23 -8.96 -12.62
N LYS A 72 -3.10 -8.98 -11.89
CA LYS A 72 -2.92 -9.84 -10.73
C LYS A 72 -3.57 -9.29 -9.47
N TYR A 73 -3.97 -8.03 -9.44
CA TYR A 73 -4.53 -7.41 -8.26
C TYR A 73 -6.01 -7.12 -8.46
N ASN A 74 -6.81 -7.44 -7.45
CA ASN A 74 -8.22 -7.11 -7.47
C ASN A 74 -8.38 -5.69 -6.91
N ALA A 75 -9.08 -4.83 -7.66
CA ALA A 75 -9.41 -3.46 -7.28
C ALA A 75 -10.61 -3.41 -6.34
#